data_AF-A0A8X6KW94-F1
#
_entry.id   AF-A0A8X6KW94-F1
#
_cell.length_a   1.000
_cell.length_b   1.000
_cell.length_c   1.000
_cell.angle_alpha   90.00
_cell.angle_beta   90.00
_cell.angle_gamma   90.00
#
_symmetry.space_group_name_H-M   'P 1'
#
loop_
_entity.id
_entity.type
_entity.pdbx_description
1 polymer ?
#
loop_
_entity_poly.entity_id
_entity_poly.type
_entity_poly.pdbx_seq_one_letter_code
_entity_poly.pdbx_strand_id
1 'polypeptide(L)'
;MAFYGEEGLKYTFANNTFTAKKPVPIVKKYEDYANSLIQMEKELNFCVVNEYRDGLDKIGLHKDNERDLNSLYPIVSFSFGATRDIIFKRKGFENVSIPLENGSVLIMYPLQMIFGIMKYRLEKGLRSRELV
;
A
#
# COMPACT_ATOMS: atom_id res chain seq x y z
N MET A 1 8.61 -4.82 -6.61
CA MET A 1 7.48 -3.89 -6.72
C MET A 1 7.09 -3.77 -8.18
N ALA A 2 5.81 -3.65 -8.47
CA ALA A 2 5.28 -3.30 -9.79
C ALA A 2 4.31 -2.12 -9.64
N PHE A 3 4.24 -1.28 -10.67
CA PHE A 3 3.48 -0.03 -10.63
C PHE A 3 2.47 -0.04 -11.76
N TYR A 4 1.21 0.22 -11.44
CA TYR A 4 0.09 0.22 -12.36
C TYR A 4 -0.69 1.52 -12.26
N GLY A 5 -1.25 1.97 -13.37
CA GLY A 5 -2.05 3.19 -13.45
C GLY A 5 -2.21 3.61 -14.91
N GLU A 6 -2.77 4.79 -15.13
CA GLU A 6 -2.82 5.36 -16.48
C GLU A 6 -1.44 5.41 -17.14
N GLU A 7 -1.40 5.13 -18.44
CA GLU A 7 -0.15 5.03 -19.18
C GLU A 7 0.61 6.36 -19.15
N GLY A 8 1.87 6.31 -18.70
CA GLY A 8 2.72 7.50 -18.57
C GLY A 8 2.67 8.18 -17.20
N LEU A 9 1.77 7.77 -16.28
CA LEU A 9 1.83 8.22 -14.89
C LEU A 9 3.17 7.84 -14.27
N LYS A 10 3.68 8.75 -13.46
CA LYS A 10 4.93 8.57 -12.73
C LYS A 10 4.66 8.65 -11.24
N TYR A 11 5.33 7.79 -10.49
CA TYR A 11 5.29 7.80 -9.04
C TYR A 11 6.72 7.77 -8.52
N THR A 12 7.02 8.66 -7.58
CA THR A 12 8.36 8.80 -7.02
C THR A 12 8.38 8.27 -5.59
N PHE A 13 9.08 7.15 -5.40
CA PHE A 13 9.26 6.54 -4.09
C PHE A 13 10.75 6.44 -3.74
N ALA A 14 11.13 6.89 -2.54
CA ALA A 14 12.51 6.84 -2.05
C ALA A 14 13.55 7.36 -3.07
N ASN A 15 13.29 8.52 -3.68
CA ASN A 15 14.10 9.16 -4.74
C ASN A 15 14.21 8.40 -6.07
N ASN A 16 13.42 7.34 -6.27
CA ASN A 16 13.34 6.62 -7.54
C ASN A 16 11.98 6.91 -8.18
N THR A 17 12.00 7.31 -9.45
CA THR A 17 10.77 7.53 -10.23
C THR A 17 10.47 6.29 -11.06
N PHE A 18 9.26 5.77 -10.90
CA PHE A 18 8.77 4.61 -11.62
C PHE A 18 7.65 5.03 -12.57
N THR A 19 7.63 4.44 -13.77
CA THR A 19 6.55 4.65 -14.74
C THR A 19 5.53 3.54 -14.61
N ALA A 20 4.26 3.94 -14.49
CA ALA A 20 3.14 3.02 -14.38
C ALA A 20 2.97 2.22 -15.67
N LYS A 21 2.64 0.93 -15.51
CA LYS A 21 2.14 0.09 -16.60
C LYS A 21 0.62 0.15 -16.60
N LYS A 22 0.01 -0.12 -17.75
CA LYS A 22 -1.46 -0.29 -17.83
C LYS A 22 -1.93 -1.39 -16.85
N PRO A 23 -2.98 -1.16 -16.05
CA PRO A 23 -3.51 -2.17 -15.13
C PRO A 23 -3.89 -3.45 -15.88
N VAL A 24 -3.43 -4.59 -15.37
CA VAL A 24 -3.88 -5.90 -15.81
C VAL A 24 -5.25 -6.21 -15.18
N PRO A 25 -6.06 -7.15 -15.74
CA PRO A 25 -7.44 -7.37 -15.31
C PRO A 25 -7.63 -7.58 -13.80
N ILE A 26 -6.69 -8.28 -13.15
CA ILE A 26 -6.75 -8.51 -11.70
C ILE A 26 -6.51 -7.22 -10.90
N VAL A 27 -5.60 -6.34 -11.35
CA VAL A 27 -5.35 -5.05 -10.69
C VAL A 27 -6.58 -4.15 -10.86
N LYS A 28 -7.12 -4.08 -12.09
CA LYS A 28 -8.33 -3.28 -12.36
C LYS A 28 -9.52 -3.71 -11.51
N LYS A 29 -9.71 -5.02 -11.32
CA LYS A 29 -10.75 -5.56 -10.42
C LYS A 29 -10.62 -5.01 -8.99
N TYR A 30 -9.40 -4.93 -8.46
CA TYR A 30 -9.17 -4.43 -7.10
C TYR A 30 -9.20 -2.90 -7.02
N GLU A 31 -8.79 -2.18 -8.06
CA GLU A 31 -9.02 -0.73 -8.17
C GLU A 31 -10.52 -0.41 -8.13
N ASP A 32 -11.33 -1.10 -8.93
CA ASP A 32 -12.78 -0.91 -8.97
C ASP A 32 -13.41 -1.26 -7.60
N TYR A 33 -12.91 -2.32 -6.94
CA TYR A 33 -13.36 -2.67 -5.60
C TYR A 33 -12.97 -1.59 -4.57
N ALA A 34 -11.75 -1.06 -4.61
CA ALA A 34 -11.30 0.02 -3.74
C ALA A 34 -12.18 1.27 -3.91
N ASN A 35 -12.44 1.66 -5.16
CA ASN A 35 -13.32 2.80 -5.48
C ASN A 35 -14.73 2.61 -4.92
N SER A 36 -15.27 1.38 -4.97
CA SER A 36 -16.58 1.06 -4.38
C SER A 36 -16.60 1.15 -2.85
N LEU A 37 -15.47 0.92 -2.18
CA LEU A 37 -15.37 0.99 -0.71
C LEU A 37 -15.28 2.42 -0.21
N ILE A 38 -14.54 3.29 -0.90
CA ILE A 38 -14.26 4.65 -0.41
C ILE A 38 -15.30 5.69 -0.86
N GLN A 39 -16.01 5.45 -1.97
CA GLN A 39 -17.07 6.34 -2.49
C GLN A 39 -16.64 7.82 -2.59
N MET A 40 -15.44 8.06 -3.12
CA MET A 40 -14.90 9.40 -3.34
C MET A 40 -15.38 9.99 -4.67
N GLU A 41 -15.28 11.32 -4.81
CA GLU A 41 -15.68 12.02 -6.04
C GLU A 41 -14.82 11.62 -7.26
N LYS A 42 -13.53 11.40 -7.05
CA LYS A 42 -12.60 10.88 -8.05
C LYS A 42 -12.23 9.44 -7.72
N GLU A 43 -11.85 8.71 -8.76
CA GLU A 43 -11.35 7.35 -8.61
C GLU A 43 -9.86 7.35 -8.25
N LEU A 44 -9.45 6.35 -7.48
CA LEU A 44 -8.06 5.93 -7.39
C LEU A 44 -7.60 5.50 -8.78
N ASN A 45 -6.41 5.97 -9.18
CA ASN A 45 -5.90 5.84 -10.54
C ASN A 45 -4.48 5.25 -10.61
N PHE A 46 -3.98 4.77 -9.47
CA PHE A 46 -2.64 4.24 -9.35
C PHE A 46 -2.60 3.12 -8.31
N CYS A 47 -1.84 2.07 -8.60
CA CYS A 47 -1.67 0.92 -7.72
C CYS A 47 -0.20 0.47 -7.69
N VAL A 48 0.32 0.24 -6.50
CA VAL A 48 1.63 -0.39 -6.24
C VAL A 48 1.42 -1.82 -5.78
N VAL A 49 2.04 -2.76 -6.46
CA VAL A 49 2.07 -4.17 -6.05
C VAL A 49 3.39 -4.49 -5.36
N ASN A 50 3.29 -4.86 -4.10
CA ASN A 50 4.41 -5.32 -3.29
C ASN A 50 4.34 -6.84 -3.14
N GLU A 51 5.35 -7.56 -3.64
CA GLU A 51 5.52 -8.99 -3.39
C GLU A 51 6.68 -9.20 -2.42
N TYR A 52 6.44 -10.00 -1.41
CA TYR A 52 7.39 -10.33 -0.37
C TYR A 52 7.55 -11.84 -0.34
N ARG A 53 8.77 -12.28 -0.58
CA ARG A 53 9.06 -13.69 -0.84
C ARG A 53 9.13 -14.51 0.44
N ASP A 54 9.53 -13.88 1.53
CA ASP A 54 9.71 -14.49 2.85
C ASP A 54 9.79 -13.45 3.98
N GLY A 55 10.00 -13.98 5.19
CA GLY A 55 10.49 -13.35 6.42
C GLY A 55 11.33 -12.07 6.33
N LEU A 56 12.16 -11.99 5.31
CA LEU A 56 13.31 -11.08 5.22
C LEU A 56 13.00 -9.86 4.36
N ASP A 57 12.09 -10.00 3.39
CA ASP A 57 11.62 -8.89 2.57
C ASP A 57 10.80 -7.92 3.44
N LYS A 58 11.19 -6.64 3.44
CA LYS A 58 10.53 -5.58 4.21
C LYS A 58 10.64 -4.25 3.49
N ILE A 59 9.64 -3.39 3.67
CA ILE A 59 9.76 -1.97 3.37
C ILE A 59 10.19 -1.28 4.67
N GLY A 60 11.13 -0.33 4.57
CA GLY A 60 11.60 0.43 5.72
C GLY A 60 10.55 1.42 6.25
N LEU A 61 10.87 2.08 7.37
CA LEU A 61 10.09 3.21 7.85
C LEU A 61 10.03 4.30 6.76
N HIS A 62 8.83 4.62 6.31
CA HIS A 62 8.55 5.71 5.37
C HIS A 62 7.19 6.31 5.70
N LYS A 63 6.89 7.44 5.09
CA LYS A 63 5.56 8.04 5.06
C LYS A 63 5.20 8.18 3.60
N ASP A 64 3.95 7.88 3.28
CA ASP A 64 3.39 8.17 1.97
C ASP A 64 3.04 9.66 1.94
N ASN A 65 4.06 10.49 1.72
CA ASN A 65 3.95 11.95 1.64
C ASN A 65 4.51 12.49 0.33
N GLU A 66 4.48 11.66 -0.71
CA GLU A 66 4.87 12.03 -2.06
C GLU A 66 4.02 13.21 -2.55
N ARG A 67 4.66 14.16 -3.23
CA ARG A 67 3.98 15.34 -3.79
C ARG A 67 2.90 14.97 -4.81
N ASP A 68 3.00 13.79 -5.39
CA ASP A 68 2.12 13.28 -6.43
C ASP A 68 0.82 12.68 -5.84
N LEU A 69 0.72 12.56 -4.51
CA LEU A 69 -0.48 12.06 -3.82
C LEU A 69 -1.44 13.20 -3.46
N ASN A 70 -2.73 12.96 -3.67
CA ASN A 70 -3.78 13.87 -3.20
C ASN A 70 -4.00 13.68 -1.70
N SER A 71 -3.65 14.69 -0.91
CA SER A 71 -3.75 14.68 0.56
C SER A 71 -5.18 14.64 1.12
N LEU A 72 -6.20 14.58 0.27
CA LEU A 72 -7.59 14.39 0.69
C LEU A 72 -8.09 12.95 0.43
N TYR A 73 -7.33 12.13 -0.28
CA TYR A 73 -7.74 10.79 -0.70
C TYR A 73 -7.09 9.72 0.20
N PRO A 74 -7.82 8.65 0.54
CA PRO A 74 -7.26 7.55 1.31
C PRO A 74 -6.33 6.69 0.45
N ILE A 75 -5.45 5.93 1.11
CA ILE A 75 -4.78 4.76 0.54
C ILE A 75 -5.59 3.51 0.89
N VAL A 76 -5.72 2.58 -0.06
CA VAL A 76 -6.45 1.32 0.13
C VAL A 76 -5.49 0.15 -0.13
N SER A 77 -5.09 -0.55 0.93
CA SER A 77 -4.23 -1.73 0.84
C SER A 77 -5.05 -3.02 0.92
N PHE A 78 -4.87 -3.92 -0.04
CA PHE A 78 -5.36 -5.30 0.01
C PHE A 78 -4.20 -6.26 0.23
N SER A 79 -4.31 -7.14 1.22
CA SER A 79 -3.27 -8.12 1.55
C SER A 79 -3.67 -9.54 1.20
N PHE A 80 -2.73 -10.31 0.64
CA PHE A 80 -2.92 -11.70 0.20
C PHE A 80 -1.76 -12.58 0.62
N GLY A 81 -2.03 -13.85 0.92
CA GLY A 81 -1.03 -14.82 1.36
C GLY A 81 -0.78 -14.73 2.86
N ALA A 82 0.48 -14.85 3.27
CA ALA A 82 0.81 -14.92 4.68
C ALA A 82 0.51 -13.63 5.46
N THR A 83 0.00 -13.79 6.68
CA THR A 83 -0.34 -12.69 7.60
C THR A 83 0.89 -11.88 7.98
N ARG A 84 0.70 -10.56 8.06
CA ARG A 84 1.77 -9.57 8.19
C ARG A 84 1.37 -8.40 9.06
N ASP A 85 2.22 -8.01 10.01
CA ASP A 85 1.97 -6.79 10.77
C ASP A 85 2.35 -5.53 9.97
N ILE A 86 1.43 -4.56 9.90
CA ILE A 86 1.74 -3.15 9.66
C ILE A 86 1.83 -2.43 11.01
N ILE A 87 2.77 -1.50 11.18
CA ILE A 87 3.08 -0.91 12.49
C ILE A 87 3.04 0.61 12.42
N PHE A 88 2.02 1.30 12.91
CA PHE A 88 2.03 2.77 12.95
C PHE A 88 2.92 3.29 14.10
N LYS A 89 3.74 4.32 13.84
CA LYS A 89 4.59 4.97 14.86
C LYS A 89 4.54 6.47 14.78
N ARG A 90 4.27 7.06 15.94
CA ARG A 90 4.29 8.49 16.17
C ARG A 90 5.24 8.81 17.31
N LYS A 91 6.10 9.82 17.13
CA LYS A 91 7.03 10.26 18.18
C LYS A 91 6.23 10.68 19.42
N GLY A 92 6.59 10.11 20.58
CA GLY A 92 5.91 10.38 21.85
C GLY A 92 4.66 9.55 22.10
N PHE A 93 4.38 8.54 21.27
CA PHE A 93 3.26 7.62 21.45
C PHE A 93 3.73 6.17 21.31
N GLU A 94 2.93 5.25 21.85
CA GLU A 94 3.14 3.81 21.64
C GLU A 94 2.90 3.43 20.18
N ASN A 95 3.57 2.37 19.74
CA ASN A 95 3.37 1.84 18.39
C ASN A 95 2.04 1.09 18.33
N VAL A 96 1.32 1.23 17.22
CA VAL A 96 0.10 0.46 16.94
C VAL A 96 0.45 -0.60 15.91
N SER A 97 0.21 -1.89 16.19
CA SER A 97 0.44 -2.98 15.26
C SER A 97 -0.89 -3.57 14.81
N ILE A 98 -1.09 -3.74 13.50
CA ILE A 98 -2.30 -4.32 12.92
C ILE A 98 -1.88 -5.53 12.07
N PRO A 99 -2.40 -6.74 12.34
CA PRO A 99 -2.16 -7.89 11.48
C PRO A 99 -3.00 -7.75 10.20
N LEU A 100 -2.32 -7.82 9.06
CA LEU A 100 -2.92 -7.87 7.73
C LEU A 100 -2.98 -9.34 7.30
N GLU A 101 -4.16 -9.93 7.46
CA GLU A 101 -4.43 -11.32 7.10
C GLU A 101 -4.72 -11.49 5.60
N ASN A 102 -4.72 -12.73 5.12
CA ASN A 102 -5.12 -13.03 3.75
C ASN A 102 -6.54 -12.53 3.45
N GLY A 103 -6.68 -11.72 2.41
CA GLY A 103 -7.96 -11.13 1.99
C GLY A 103 -8.38 -9.91 2.79
N SER A 104 -7.55 -9.44 3.74
CA SER A 104 -7.83 -8.22 4.49
C SER A 104 -7.70 -6.97 3.61
N VAL A 105 -8.45 -5.93 3.97
CA VAL A 105 -8.36 -4.59 3.39
C VAL A 105 -8.10 -3.59 4.51
N LEU A 106 -7.13 -2.71 4.30
CA LEU A 106 -6.79 -1.60 5.18
C LEU A 106 -6.99 -0.29 4.43
N ILE A 107 -7.86 0.57 4.94
CA ILE A 107 -8.11 1.91 4.38
C ILE A 107 -7.49 2.94 5.31
N MET A 108 -6.51 3.70 4.80
CA MET A 108 -5.78 4.71 5.54
C MET A 108 -6.16 6.10 5.04
N TYR A 109 -6.92 6.85 5.84
CA TYR A 109 -7.29 8.23 5.50
C TYR A 109 -6.14 9.21 5.79
N PRO A 110 -6.08 10.38 5.11
CA PRO A 110 -4.93 11.29 5.17
C PRO A 110 -4.39 11.69 6.55
N LEU A 111 -5.26 11.83 7.56
CA LEU A 111 -4.81 12.12 8.93
C LEU A 111 -3.97 10.98 9.54
N GLN A 112 -4.10 9.76 9.01
CA GLN A 112 -3.38 8.55 9.40
C GLN A 112 -2.07 8.38 8.62
N MET A 113 -1.96 8.94 7.40
CA MET A 113 -0.79 8.84 6.50
C MET A 113 0.45 9.58 7.02
N ILE A 114 0.30 10.43 8.04
CA ILE A 114 1.41 11.19 8.63
C ILE A 114 2.32 10.31 9.51
N PHE A 115 1.89 9.11 9.92
CA PHE A 115 2.56 8.33 10.98
C PHE A 115 2.66 6.81 10.78
N GLY A 116 2.58 6.31 9.55
CA GLY A 116 2.82 4.89 9.27
C GLY A 116 4.28 4.47 9.49
N ILE A 117 4.51 3.32 10.14
CA ILE A 117 5.61 2.42 9.75
C ILE A 117 4.94 1.25 9.04
N MET A 118 5.60 0.69 8.04
CA MET A 118 5.37 -0.69 7.69
C MET A 118 6.57 -1.46 8.22
N LYS A 119 6.42 -2.14 9.36
CA LYS A 119 7.47 -3.03 9.86
C LYS A 119 6.91 -4.43 9.87
N TYR A 120 7.18 -5.12 8.78
CA TYR A 120 6.73 -6.48 8.56
C TYR A 120 7.56 -7.47 9.39
N ARG A 121 6.88 -8.39 10.06
CA ARG A 121 7.47 -9.61 10.61
C ARG A 121 6.82 -10.79 9.90
N LEU A 122 7.48 -11.32 8.88
CA LEU A 122 7.11 -12.60 8.30
C LEU A 122 7.85 -13.71 9.04
N GLU A 123 7.20 -14.86 9.22
CA GLU A 123 7.92 -16.09 9.51
C GLU A 123 8.72 -16.53 8.27
N LYS A 124 9.90 -17.12 8.47
CA LYS A 124 10.76 -17.56 7.35
C LYS A 124 10.00 -18.55 6.46
N GLY A 125 10.02 -18.34 5.14
CA GLY A 125 9.52 -19.27 4.13
C GLY A 125 8.11 -18.99 3.58
N LEU A 126 7.42 -17.95 4.06
CA LEU A 126 6.05 -17.62 3.63
C LEU A 126 6.00 -16.41 2.67
N ARG A 127 5.28 -16.55 1.55
CA ARG A 127 5.07 -15.49 0.55
C ARG A 127 3.80 -14.68 0.85
N SER A 128 3.85 -13.38 0.59
CA SER A 128 2.64 -12.54 0.58
C SER A 128 2.71 -11.44 -0.49
N ARG A 129 1.54 -10.94 -0.87
CA ARG A 129 1.34 -9.90 -1.87
C ARG A 129 0.42 -8.83 -1.32
N GLU A 130 0.72 -7.59 -1.63
CA GLU A 130 -0.07 -6.44 -1.22
C GLU A 130 -0.31 -5.55 -2.44
N LEU A 131 -1.56 -5.11 -2.63
CA LEU A 131 -1.94 -4.10 -3.61
C LEU A 131 -2.27 -2.84 -2.81
N VAL A 132 -1.49 -1.78 -3.01
CA VAL A 132 -1.61 -0.48 -2.35
C VAL A 132 -2.02 0.58 -3.36
#